data_AF-A0AAV3WBV1-F1
#
_entry.id   AF-A0AAV3WBV1-F1
#
_cell.length_a   1.000
_cell.length_b   1.000
_cell.length_c   1.000
_cell.angle_alpha   90.00
_cell.angle_beta   90.00
_cell.angle_gamma   90.00
#
_symmetry.space_group_name_H-M   'P 1'
#
loop_
_entity.id
_entity.type
_entity.pdbx_description
1 polymer ?
#
loop_
_entity_poly.entity_id
_entity_poly.type
_entity_poly.pdbx_seq_one_letter_code
_entity_poly.pdbx_strand_id
1 'polypeptide(L)'
;MPLLPNQIQDMPNVYFKEDFILGQMAVELLQLDPQPSSSHEQWTKFYLDVADTKNLRRGNHVCHEQIYEQVIKKFNPDYLSSKNLNIDYHQDTSWLRTIFRKHRKTFSFLEHCIIWSSLIPERTPTEILQYVSSISVSSRFVKRPISTDHIPPIKIEEMRQRWQEIVLANGVKAGRNIKSGSATYMWLYRNDRSWLLMFNSRHVSQSKVRKNKVNWRMRDFLITKELFKVLYRSNDDLAYPRMSKRWFLNQLSKGNTISKNLHQLPLSSKFLSIYTEDTISYQIRRITYAMVRLGYTESGPKDRWRILRIAGLSKERITDEALRFLNIICEEKIYAY
;
A
#
# COMPACT_ATOMS: atom_id res chain seq x y z
N MET A 1 -20.70 29.04 -23.67
CA MET A 1 -19.66 28.23 -24.32
C MET A 1 -19.08 27.29 -23.27
N PRO A 2 -19.46 26.01 -23.24
CA PRO A 2 -18.90 25.06 -22.29
C PRO A 2 -17.46 24.73 -22.71
N LEU A 3 -16.56 24.78 -21.73
CA LEU A 3 -15.15 24.45 -21.86
C LEU A 3 -15.00 23.00 -22.31
N LEU A 4 -14.32 22.79 -23.44
CA LEU A 4 -13.91 21.46 -23.91
C LEU A 4 -12.98 20.82 -22.88
N PRO A 5 -13.08 19.51 -22.64
CA PRO A 5 -12.11 18.78 -21.82
C PRO A 5 -10.71 18.92 -22.42
N ASN A 6 -9.74 19.21 -21.55
CA ASN A 6 -8.32 19.23 -21.87
C ASN A 6 -7.96 18.02 -22.74
N GLN A 7 -7.43 18.32 -23.93
CA GLN A 7 -6.70 17.37 -24.74
C GLN A 7 -5.55 16.84 -23.89
N ILE A 8 -5.70 15.60 -23.43
CA ILE A 8 -4.57 14.77 -23.07
C ILE A 8 -3.70 14.76 -24.32
N GLN A 9 -2.45 15.23 -24.20
CA GLN A 9 -1.45 15.01 -25.23
C GLN A 9 -1.40 13.50 -25.46
N ASP A 10 -2.00 13.05 -26.56
CA ASP A 10 -1.80 11.71 -27.08
C ASP A 10 -0.30 11.58 -27.36
N MET A 11 0.40 10.98 -26.40
CA MET A 11 1.69 10.37 -26.65
C MET A 11 1.51 9.49 -27.89
N PRO A 12 2.41 9.54 -28.89
CA PRO A 12 2.25 8.76 -30.11
C PRO A 12 2.01 7.32 -29.69
N ASN A 13 0.83 6.79 -30.04
CA ASN A 13 0.41 5.43 -29.68
C ASN A 13 1.51 4.49 -30.17
N VAL A 14 2.38 4.06 -29.25
CA VAL A 14 3.43 3.09 -29.55
C VAL A 14 2.66 1.78 -29.72
N TYR A 15 2.32 1.46 -30.96
CA TYR A 15 1.74 0.17 -31.30
C TYR A 15 2.80 -0.89 -30.99
N PHE A 16 2.70 -1.49 -29.81
CA PHE A 16 3.50 -2.63 -29.43
C PHE A 16 3.00 -3.84 -30.21
N LYS A 17 3.91 -4.57 -30.87
CA LYS A 17 3.55 -5.80 -31.60
C LYS A 17 2.95 -6.85 -30.65
N GLU A 18 3.32 -6.77 -29.38
CA GLU A 18 2.84 -7.54 -28.26
C GLU A 18 1.32 -7.37 -28.03
N ASP A 19 0.77 -6.17 -28.29
CA ASP A 19 -0.68 -5.93 -28.15
C ASP A 19 -1.49 -6.73 -29.17
N PHE A 20 -0.94 -6.98 -30.35
CA PHE A 20 -1.60 -7.82 -31.35
C PHE A 20 -1.72 -9.27 -30.87
N ILE A 21 -0.66 -9.81 -30.27
CA ILE A 21 -0.64 -11.17 -29.72
C ILE A 21 -1.69 -11.31 -28.60
N LEU A 22 -1.67 -10.40 -27.63
CA LEU A 22 -2.61 -10.45 -26.51
C LEU A 22 -4.05 -10.15 -26.97
N GLY A 23 -4.22 -9.29 -27.97
CA GLY A 23 -5.51 -8.97 -28.59
C GLY A 23 -6.14 -10.19 -29.26
N GLN A 24 -5.38 -10.97 -30.03
CA GLN A 24 -5.87 -12.21 -30.64
C GLN A 24 -6.36 -13.21 -29.58
N MET A 25 -5.57 -13.40 -28.52
CA MET A 25 -5.95 -14.28 -27.42
C MET A 25 -7.19 -13.77 -26.67
N ALA A 26 -7.32 -12.45 -26.50
CA ALA A 26 -8.49 -11.84 -25.87
C ALA A 26 -9.76 -12.03 -26.71
N VAL A 27 -9.68 -11.89 -28.03
CA VAL A 27 -10.81 -12.13 -28.94
C VAL A 27 -11.28 -13.58 -28.84
N GLU A 28 -10.36 -14.54 -28.84
CA GLU A 28 -10.69 -15.96 -28.69
C GLU A 28 -11.38 -16.24 -27.34
N LEU A 29 -10.84 -15.68 -26.25
CA LEU A 29 -11.43 -15.82 -24.91
C LEU A 29 -12.84 -15.22 -24.82
N LEU A 30 -13.10 -14.11 -25.52
CA LEU A 30 -14.42 -13.45 -25.54
C LEU A 30 -15.45 -14.18 -26.39
N GLN A 31 -15.01 -15.03 -27.33
CA GLN A 31 -15.89 -15.86 -28.17
C GLN A 31 -16.32 -17.16 -27.49
N LEU A 32 -15.73 -17.50 -26.34
CA LEU A 32 -16.08 -18.70 -25.58
C LEU A 32 -17.40 -18.51 -24.82
N ASP A 33 -18.21 -19.57 -24.82
CA ASP A 33 -19.40 -19.62 -23.97
C ASP A 33 -19.00 -19.60 -22.48
N PRO A 34 -19.79 -18.97 -21.60
CA PRO A 34 -19.52 -18.97 -20.16
C PRO A 34 -19.41 -20.38 -19.58
N GLN A 35 -18.23 -20.73 -19.06
CA GLN A 35 -17.96 -22.02 -18.41
C GLN A 35 -17.69 -21.85 -16.91
N PRO A 36 -17.92 -22.88 -16.08
CA PRO A 36 -17.53 -22.86 -14.68
C PRO A 36 -16.01 -22.68 -14.55
N SER A 37 -15.57 -21.76 -13.69
CA SER A 37 -14.16 -21.48 -13.50
C SER A 37 -13.42 -22.67 -12.88
N SER A 38 -12.29 -23.06 -13.49
CA SER A 38 -11.40 -24.07 -12.92
C SER A 38 -10.89 -23.65 -11.53
N SER A 39 -10.75 -24.63 -10.65
CA SER A 39 -10.33 -24.42 -9.27
C SER A 39 -8.87 -23.95 -9.16
N HIS A 40 -8.53 -23.29 -8.06
CA HIS A 40 -7.15 -22.90 -7.74
C HIS A 40 -6.16 -24.09 -7.76
N GLU A 41 -6.63 -25.29 -7.42
CA GLU A 41 -5.78 -26.49 -7.43
C GLU A 41 -5.52 -27.01 -8.84
N GLN A 42 -6.49 -26.91 -9.74
CA GLN A 42 -6.30 -27.19 -11.18
C GLN A 42 -5.28 -26.21 -11.79
N TRP A 43 -5.44 -24.91 -11.54
CA TRP A 43 -4.48 -23.89 -12.01
C TRP A 43 -3.07 -24.09 -11.43
N THR A 44 -2.97 -24.47 -10.15
CA THR A 44 -1.66 -24.78 -9.54
C THR A 44 -0.98 -25.94 -10.26
N LYS A 45 -1.71 -27.03 -10.55
CA LYS A 45 -1.15 -28.16 -11.27
C LYS A 45 -0.76 -27.78 -12.69
N PHE A 46 -1.64 -27.09 -13.42
CA PHE A 46 -1.38 -26.61 -14.77
C PHE A 46 -0.07 -25.83 -14.88
N TYR A 47 0.15 -24.83 -14.03
CA TYR A 47 1.37 -24.02 -14.10
C TYR A 47 2.64 -24.78 -13.68
N LEU A 48 2.52 -25.77 -12.79
CA LEU A 48 3.62 -26.66 -12.47
C LEU A 48 3.95 -27.59 -13.65
N ASP A 49 2.94 -28.12 -14.34
CA ASP A 49 3.12 -28.96 -15.53
C ASP A 49 3.75 -28.14 -16.69
N VAL A 50 3.35 -26.88 -16.85
CA VAL A 50 4.00 -25.95 -17.80
C VAL A 50 5.48 -25.73 -17.46
N ALA A 51 5.81 -25.56 -16.17
CA ALA A 51 7.21 -25.43 -15.75
C ALA A 51 7.99 -26.73 -15.97
N ASP A 52 7.40 -27.89 -15.70
CA ASP A 52 8.01 -29.20 -15.88
C ASP A 52 8.27 -29.50 -17.37
N THR A 53 7.29 -29.28 -18.24
CA THR A 53 7.42 -29.49 -19.70
C THR A 53 8.48 -28.61 -20.35
N LYS A 54 8.77 -27.43 -19.79
CA LYS A 54 9.83 -26.53 -20.28
C LYS A 54 11.16 -26.70 -19.53
N ASN A 55 11.29 -27.74 -18.70
CA ASN A 55 12.47 -28.02 -17.85
C ASN A 55 12.86 -26.86 -16.91
N LEU A 56 11.87 -26.08 -16.46
CA LEU A 56 12.02 -24.92 -15.56
C LEU A 56 11.78 -25.29 -14.10
N ARG A 57 11.96 -26.56 -13.75
CA ARG A 57 11.76 -27.07 -12.40
C ARG A 57 12.93 -27.98 -12.00
N ARG A 58 13.42 -27.78 -10.77
CA ARG A 58 14.43 -28.61 -10.12
C ARG A 58 13.78 -29.30 -8.92
N GLY A 59 13.27 -30.51 -9.13
CA GLY A 59 12.48 -31.22 -8.13
C GLY A 59 11.21 -30.43 -7.78
N ASN A 60 11.11 -29.95 -6.53
CA ASN A 60 9.96 -29.15 -6.09
C ASN A 60 10.12 -27.64 -6.33
N HIS A 61 11.29 -27.18 -6.76
CA HIS A 61 11.57 -25.75 -6.90
C HIS A 61 11.42 -25.29 -8.35
N VAL A 62 10.66 -24.22 -8.58
CA VAL A 62 10.49 -23.61 -9.90
C VAL A 62 11.62 -22.59 -10.14
N CYS A 63 12.30 -22.69 -11.28
CA CYS A 63 13.36 -21.79 -11.74
C CYS A 63 12.78 -20.46 -12.25
N HIS A 64 12.32 -19.62 -11.32
CA HIS A 64 11.67 -18.34 -11.63
C HIS A 64 12.54 -17.37 -12.45
N GLU A 65 13.86 -17.46 -12.33
CA GLU A 65 14.80 -16.65 -13.12
C GLU A 65 14.72 -16.97 -14.60
N GLN A 66 14.75 -18.24 -14.97
CA GLN A 66 14.63 -18.67 -16.36
C GLN A 66 13.24 -18.39 -16.94
N ILE A 67 12.18 -18.48 -16.12
CA ILE A 67 10.83 -18.07 -16.52
C ILE A 67 10.81 -16.57 -16.84
N TYR A 68 11.43 -15.75 -15.99
CA TYR A 68 11.52 -14.32 -16.20
C TYR A 68 12.25 -13.99 -17.50
N GLU A 69 13.40 -14.62 -17.76
CA GLU A 69 14.17 -14.48 -19.00
C GLU A 69 13.34 -14.79 -20.25
N GLN A 70 12.53 -15.85 -20.23
CA GLN A 70 11.64 -16.20 -21.35
C GLN A 70 10.51 -15.19 -21.56
N VAL A 71 9.98 -14.63 -20.47
CA VAL A 71 8.94 -13.60 -20.55
C VAL A 71 9.51 -12.32 -21.14
N ILE A 72 10.64 -11.81 -20.62
CA ILE A 72 11.23 -10.55 -21.10
C ILE A 72 11.78 -10.64 -22.53
N LYS A 73 12.16 -11.84 -22.98
CA LYS A 73 12.54 -12.09 -24.38
C LYS A 73 11.39 -11.83 -25.36
N LYS A 74 10.14 -12.03 -24.91
CA LYS A 74 8.93 -11.84 -25.72
C LYS A 74 8.19 -10.54 -25.43
N PHE A 75 8.25 -10.05 -24.20
CA PHE A 75 7.58 -8.83 -23.75
C PHE A 75 8.60 -7.90 -23.09
N ASN A 76 8.98 -6.83 -23.77
CA ASN A 76 9.93 -5.85 -23.22
C ASN A 76 9.42 -5.31 -21.85
N PRO A 77 10.28 -5.19 -20.82
CA PRO A 77 9.97 -4.47 -19.58
C PRO A 77 9.23 -3.13 -19.74
N ASP A 78 9.53 -2.34 -20.77
CA ASP A 78 8.81 -1.08 -21.04
C ASP A 78 7.34 -1.31 -21.39
N TYR A 79 7.08 -2.34 -22.21
CA TYR A 79 5.73 -2.77 -22.55
C TYR A 79 4.97 -3.25 -21.31
N LEU A 80 5.58 -4.11 -20.50
CA LEU A 80 4.98 -4.60 -19.25
C LEU A 80 4.66 -3.44 -18.29
N SER A 81 5.54 -2.45 -18.21
CA SER A 81 5.33 -1.24 -17.43
C SER A 81 4.13 -0.43 -17.94
N SER A 82 3.97 -0.30 -19.26
CA SER A 82 2.80 0.38 -19.87
C SER A 82 1.45 -0.27 -19.52
N LYS A 83 1.44 -1.58 -19.27
CA LYS A 83 0.24 -2.35 -18.90
C LYS A 83 0.09 -2.54 -17.39
N ASN A 84 0.90 -1.89 -16.55
CA ASN A 84 0.97 -2.07 -15.10
C ASN A 84 1.28 -3.52 -14.67
N LEU A 85 2.02 -4.27 -15.48
CA LEU A 85 2.42 -5.66 -15.26
C LEU A 85 3.92 -5.81 -15.03
N ASN A 86 4.58 -4.74 -14.54
CA ASN A 86 6.01 -4.75 -14.27
C ASN A 86 6.40 -5.89 -13.32
N ILE A 87 7.51 -6.55 -13.63
CA ILE A 87 7.99 -7.73 -12.91
C ILE A 87 9.24 -7.32 -12.14
N ASP A 88 9.11 -7.16 -10.83
CA ASP A 88 10.27 -7.00 -9.95
C ASP A 88 10.88 -8.39 -9.68
N TYR A 89 12.09 -8.60 -10.22
CA TYR A 89 12.83 -9.85 -10.10
C TYR A 89 13.14 -10.22 -8.63
N HIS A 90 13.38 -9.23 -7.78
CA HIS A 90 13.81 -9.42 -6.39
C HIS A 90 12.62 -9.56 -5.41
N GLN A 91 11.40 -9.21 -5.82
CA GLN A 91 10.23 -9.34 -4.97
C GLN A 91 9.59 -10.72 -5.05
N ASP A 92 9.55 -11.41 -3.90
CA ASP A 92 8.84 -12.69 -3.75
C ASP A 92 7.33 -12.60 -4.01
N THR A 93 6.76 -11.41 -3.90
CA THR A 93 5.34 -11.11 -4.14
C THR A 93 5.02 -10.76 -5.60
N SER A 94 6.02 -10.77 -6.48
CA SER A 94 5.83 -10.53 -7.91
C SER A 94 4.81 -11.50 -8.51
N TRP A 95 3.92 -10.99 -9.37
CA TRP A 95 2.84 -11.79 -9.94
C TRP A 95 3.38 -13.02 -10.68
N LEU A 96 4.50 -12.86 -11.40
CA LEU A 96 5.19 -13.91 -12.14
C LEU A 96 5.64 -15.05 -11.22
N ARG A 97 6.14 -14.73 -10.02
CA ARG A 97 6.52 -15.76 -9.05
C ARG A 97 5.28 -16.43 -8.47
N THR A 98 4.25 -15.65 -8.17
CA THR A 98 3.04 -16.15 -7.51
C THR A 98 2.19 -17.05 -8.40
N ILE A 99 2.17 -16.87 -9.72
CA ILE A 99 1.38 -17.70 -10.65
C ILE A 99 1.95 -19.13 -10.78
N PHE A 100 3.25 -19.33 -10.59
CA PHE A 100 3.85 -20.67 -10.56
C PHE A 100 3.86 -21.31 -9.16
N ARG A 101 3.30 -20.63 -8.15
CA ARG A 101 3.15 -21.16 -6.79
C ARG A 101 1.74 -21.70 -6.59
N LYS A 102 1.49 -22.24 -5.39
CA LYS A 102 0.15 -22.62 -4.97
C LYS A 102 -0.79 -21.41 -5.06
N HIS A 103 -1.79 -21.50 -5.92
CA HIS A 103 -2.73 -20.43 -6.13
C HIS A 103 -3.60 -20.22 -4.88
N ARG A 104 -3.69 -18.95 -4.46
CA ARG A 104 -4.52 -18.49 -3.33
C ARG A 104 -5.40 -17.30 -3.71
N LYS A 105 -5.32 -16.88 -4.97
CA LYS A 105 -6.04 -15.79 -5.61
C LYS A 105 -6.20 -16.10 -7.09
N THR A 106 -7.07 -15.37 -7.75
CA THR A 106 -7.17 -15.33 -9.21
C THR A 106 -6.09 -14.41 -9.79
N PHE A 107 -5.73 -14.66 -11.04
CA PHE A 107 -4.86 -13.80 -11.85
C PHE A 107 -5.69 -13.18 -12.98
N SER A 108 -5.26 -12.03 -13.47
CA SER A 108 -5.84 -11.35 -14.61
C SER A 108 -5.59 -12.13 -15.90
N PHE A 109 -6.46 -11.96 -16.90
CA PHE A 109 -6.30 -12.62 -18.19
C PHE A 109 -4.96 -12.23 -18.86
N LEU A 110 -4.49 -11.00 -18.69
CA LEU A 110 -3.21 -10.56 -19.25
C LEU A 110 -2.03 -11.32 -18.63
N GLU A 111 -2.02 -11.50 -17.30
CA GLU A 111 -0.99 -12.31 -16.63
C GLU A 111 -0.99 -13.74 -17.19
N HIS A 112 -2.16 -14.34 -17.40
CA HIS A 112 -2.27 -15.66 -18.03
C HIS A 112 -1.75 -15.67 -19.47
N CYS A 113 -2.24 -14.76 -20.33
CA CYS A 113 -1.88 -14.70 -21.74
C CYS A 113 -0.39 -14.41 -21.98
N ILE A 114 0.25 -13.60 -21.13
CA ILE A 114 1.69 -13.38 -21.19
C ILE A 114 2.44 -14.70 -20.97
N ILE A 115 2.07 -15.48 -19.94
CA ILE A 115 2.73 -16.77 -19.69
C ILE A 115 2.46 -17.76 -20.82
N TRP A 116 1.21 -17.86 -21.28
CA TRP A 116 0.85 -18.80 -22.34
C TRP A 116 1.61 -18.48 -23.62
N SER A 117 1.61 -17.22 -24.05
CA SER A 117 2.34 -16.81 -25.24
C SER A 117 3.86 -16.94 -25.09
N SER A 118 4.44 -16.73 -23.89
CA SER A 118 5.88 -16.86 -23.67
C SER A 118 6.36 -18.31 -23.57
N LEU A 119 5.63 -19.18 -22.87
CA LEU A 119 6.09 -20.53 -22.55
C LEU A 119 5.47 -21.61 -23.43
N ILE A 120 4.21 -21.45 -23.84
CA ILE A 120 3.45 -22.44 -24.62
C ILE A 120 2.75 -21.79 -25.84
N PRO A 121 3.49 -21.05 -26.71
CA PRO A 121 2.92 -20.37 -27.86
C PRO A 121 2.19 -21.29 -28.85
N GLU A 122 2.46 -22.59 -28.79
CA GLU A 122 1.82 -23.64 -29.58
C GLU A 122 0.38 -23.97 -29.15
N ARG A 123 -0.08 -23.48 -27.99
CA ARG A 123 -1.41 -23.76 -27.44
C ARG A 123 -2.33 -22.54 -27.52
N THR A 124 -3.57 -22.77 -27.94
CA THR A 124 -4.60 -21.72 -27.94
C THR A 124 -5.25 -21.57 -26.55
N PRO A 125 -5.76 -20.38 -26.19
CA PRO A 125 -6.56 -20.16 -24.98
C PRO A 125 -7.67 -21.20 -24.77
N THR A 126 -8.39 -21.57 -25.84
CA THR A 126 -9.44 -22.60 -25.81
C THR A 126 -8.90 -23.96 -25.35
N GLU A 127 -7.82 -24.46 -25.95
CA GLU A 127 -7.18 -25.72 -25.57
C GLU A 127 -6.67 -25.69 -24.13
N ILE A 128 -6.09 -24.57 -23.70
CA ILE A 128 -5.58 -24.41 -22.33
C ILE A 128 -6.71 -24.51 -21.32
N LEU A 129 -7.83 -23.82 -21.54
CA LEU A 129 -8.97 -23.87 -20.62
C LEU A 129 -9.58 -25.26 -20.54
N GLN A 130 -9.73 -25.95 -21.68
CA GLN A 130 -10.18 -27.34 -21.73
C GLN A 130 -9.24 -28.25 -20.94
N TYR A 131 -7.93 -28.11 -21.15
CA TYR A 131 -6.92 -28.89 -20.43
C TYR A 131 -7.00 -28.65 -18.92
N VAL A 132 -6.99 -27.38 -18.47
CA VAL A 132 -7.07 -27.03 -17.04
C VAL A 132 -8.33 -27.62 -16.40
N SER A 133 -9.46 -27.60 -17.11
CA SER A 133 -10.73 -28.15 -16.61
C SER A 133 -10.69 -29.68 -16.45
N SER A 134 -9.92 -30.37 -17.28
CA SER A 134 -9.77 -31.83 -17.26
C SER A 134 -8.78 -32.34 -16.21
N ILE A 135 -7.96 -31.46 -15.62
CA ILE A 135 -7.00 -31.85 -14.57
C ILE A 135 -7.75 -32.45 -13.39
N SER A 136 -7.49 -33.74 -13.12
CA SER A 136 -8.02 -34.42 -11.95
C SER A 136 -7.35 -33.88 -10.69
N VAL A 137 -8.14 -33.25 -9.83
CA VAL A 137 -7.68 -32.86 -8.50
C VAL A 137 -8.09 -33.96 -7.54
N SER A 138 -7.10 -34.57 -6.88
CA SER A 138 -7.38 -35.41 -5.73
C SER A 138 -8.06 -34.53 -4.70
N SER A 139 -9.38 -34.69 -4.54
CA SER A 139 -10.07 -34.24 -3.35
C SER A 139 -9.22 -34.70 -2.19
N ARG A 140 -8.55 -33.78 -1.50
CA ARG A 140 -7.92 -34.12 -0.23
C ARG A 140 -9.08 -34.57 0.62
N PHE A 141 -9.24 -35.89 0.73
CA PHE A 141 -10.10 -36.49 1.73
C PHE A 141 -9.69 -35.80 3.02
N VAL A 142 -10.54 -34.90 3.50
CA VAL A 142 -10.50 -34.49 4.89
C VAL A 142 -10.59 -35.83 5.59
N LYS A 143 -9.48 -36.26 6.22
CA LYS A 143 -9.47 -37.52 6.98
C LYS A 143 -10.78 -37.51 7.76
N ARG A 144 -11.67 -38.48 7.46
CA ARG A 144 -12.90 -38.63 8.21
C ARG A 144 -12.51 -38.59 9.69
N PRO A 145 -13.28 -37.89 10.56
CA PRO A 145 -13.02 -37.99 11.98
C PRO A 145 -12.92 -39.48 12.33
N ILE A 146 -11.86 -39.84 13.04
CA ILE A 146 -11.63 -41.19 13.55
C ILE A 146 -12.95 -41.64 14.19
N SER A 147 -13.43 -42.85 13.86
CA SER A 147 -14.68 -43.40 14.40
C SER A 147 -14.72 -43.17 15.91
N THR A 148 -15.73 -42.45 16.37
CA THR A 148 -15.93 -42.12 17.79
C THR A 148 -16.38 -43.33 18.62
N ASP A 149 -16.50 -44.51 18.01
CA ASP A 149 -17.09 -45.72 18.57
C ASP A 149 -16.35 -46.29 19.80
N HIS A 150 -15.14 -45.80 20.10
CA HIS A 150 -14.32 -46.28 21.22
C HIS A 150 -14.03 -45.22 22.30
N ILE A 151 -14.66 -44.04 22.26
CA ILE A 151 -14.43 -43.02 23.29
C ILE A 151 -15.50 -43.14 24.37
N PRO A 152 -15.14 -43.39 25.64
CA PRO A 152 -16.11 -43.44 26.73
C PRO A 152 -16.87 -42.10 26.83
N PRO A 153 -18.21 -42.11 26.98
CA PRO A 153 -19.02 -40.91 27.14
C PRO A 153 -18.51 -39.98 28.26
N ILE A 154 -17.94 -40.57 29.32
CA ILE A 154 -17.33 -39.88 30.47
C ILE A 154 -16.23 -38.90 30.02
N LYS A 155 -15.36 -39.33 29.09
CA LYS A 155 -14.24 -38.50 28.62
C LYS A 155 -14.71 -37.34 27.74
N ILE A 156 -15.84 -37.51 27.03
CA ILE A 156 -16.44 -36.43 26.24
C ILE A 156 -16.96 -35.35 27.19
N GLU A 157 -17.70 -35.75 28.23
CA GLU A 157 -18.29 -34.80 29.18
C GLU A 157 -17.23 -34.05 30.00
N GLU A 158 -16.15 -34.72 30.43
CA GLU A 158 -15.01 -34.05 31.07
C GLU A 158 -14.40 -32.95 30.20
N MET A 159 -14.24 -33.22 28.89
CA MET A 159 -13.66 -32.26 27.96
C MET A 159 -14.62 -31.10 27.68
N ARG A 160 -15.93 -31.38 27.62
CA ARG A 160 -16.97 -30.36 27.52
C ARG A 160 -16.92 -29.42 28.73
N GLN A 161 -16.86 -29.97 29.95
CA GLN A 161 -16.81 -29.18 31.17
C GLN A 161 -15.55 -28.31 31.22
N ARG A 162 -14.38 -28.86 30.92
CA ARG A 162 -13.13 -28.07 30.81
C ARG A 162 -13.24 -26.95 29.78
N TRP A 163 -13.88 -27.19 28.64
CA TRP A 163 -14.08 -26.15 27.64
C TRP A 163 -15.06 -25.07 28.11
N GLN A 164 -16.15 -25.46 28.78
CA GLN A 164 -17.10 -24.52 29.37
C GLN A 164 -16.42 -23.59 30.38
N GLU A 165 -15.62 -24.13 31.31
CA GLU A 165 -14.87 -23.35 32.31
C GLU A 165 -13.95 -22.31 31.65
N ILE A 166 -13.23 -22.74 30.60
CA ILE A 166 -12.32 -21.86 29.85
C ILE A 166 -13.08 -20.74 29.13
N VAL A 167 -14.24 -21.06 28.53
CA VAL A 167 -15.07 -20.09 27.83
C VAL A 167 -15.77 -19.14 28.80
N LEU A 168 -16.21 -19.60 29.97
CA LEU A 168 -16.80 -18.74 31.00
C LEU A 168 -15.78 -17.76 31.58
N ALA A 169 -14.55 -18.21 31.81
CA ALA A 169 -13.50 -17.35 32.36
C ALA A 169 -12.92 -16.34 31.34
N ASN A 170 -12.74 -16.75 30.08
CA ASN A 170 -11.94 -15.98 29.11
C ASN A 170 -12.68 -15.62 27.80
N GLY A 171 -13.84 -16.24 27.54
CA GLY A 171 -14.55 -16.18 26.26
C GLY A 171 -13.93 -17.08 25.18
N VAL A 172 -14.72 -17.45 24.17
CA VAL A 172 -14.34 -18.41 23.12
C VAL A 172 -13.05 -18.04 22.38
N LYS A 173 -12.83 -16.74 22.11
CA LYS A 173 -11.67 -16.31 21.33
C LYS A 173 -10.37 -16.36 22.13
N ALA A 174 -10.36 -15.86 23.36
CA ALA A 174 -9.17 -15.89 24.20
C ALA A 174 -8.92 -17.31 24.74
N GLY A 175 -9.97 -18.04 25.09
CA GLY A 175 -9.89 -19.44 25.56
C GLY A 175 -9.18 -20.38 24.60
N ARG A 176 -9.37 -20.22 23.28
CA ARG A 176 -8.65 -21.01 22.26
C ARG A 176 -7.15 -20.77 22.23
N ASN A 177 -6.68 -19.62 22.70
CA ASN A 177 -5.28 -19.24 22.67
C ASN A 177 -4.53 -19.64 23.95
N ILE A 178 -5.24 -20.08 24.98
CA ILE A 178 -4.65 -20.64 26.20
C ILE A 178 -4.15 -22.06 25.88
N LYS A 179 -2.98 -22.45 26.39
CA LYS A 179 -2.37 -23.77 26.10
C LYS A 179 -3.32 -24.94 26.41
N SER A 180 -3.97 -24.92 27.58
CA SER A 180 -4.99 -25.92 27.96
C SER A 180 -6.23 -25.84 27.08
N GLY A 181 -6.72 -24.64 26.78
CA GLY A 181 -7.90 -24.43 25.94
C GLY A 181 -7.71 -24.82 24.48
N SER A 182 -6.52 -24.61 23.92
CA SER A 182 -6.18 -25.05 22.57
C SER A 182 -6.25 -26.57 22.45
N ALA A 183 -5.67 -27.29 23.42
CA ALA A 183 -5.71 -28.75 23.45
C ALA A 183 -7.15 -29.29 23.60
N THR A 184 -7.92 -28.74 24.54
CA THR A 184 -9.33 -29.14 24.77
C THR A 184 -10.21 -28.84 23.56
N TYR A 185 -10.08 -27.65 22.96
CA TYR A 185 -10.78 -27.28 21.74
C TYR A 185 -10.47 -28.24 20.59
N MET A 186 -9.19 -28.54 20.38
CA MET A 186 -8.77 -29.40 19.28
C MET A 186 -9.22 -30.85 19.48
N TRP A 187 -9.28 -31.32 20.72
CA TRP A 187 -9.84 -32.63 21.06
C TRP A 187 -11.34 -32.69 20.79
N LEU A 188 -12.12 -31.72 21.28
CA LEU A 188 -13.56 -31.64 21.05
C LEU A 188 -13.89 -31.45 19.57
N TYR A 189 -13.08 -30.70 18.82
CA TYR A 189 -13.29 -30.51 17.39
C TYR A 189 -13.19 -31.82 16.59
N ARG A 190 -12.39 -32.78 17.07
CA ARG A 190 -12.22 -34.09 16.43
C ARG A 190 -13.27 -35.11 16.86
N ASN A 191 -13.67 -35.07 18.14
CA ASN A 191 -14.48 -36.13 18.76
C ASN A 191 -15.94 -35.72 19.02
N ASP A 192 -16.25 -34.42 19.11
CA ASP A 192 -17.58 -33.89 19.39
C ASP A 192 -17.79 -32.49 18.79
N ARG A 193 -17.65 -32.43 17.47
CA ARG A 193 -17.62 -31.17 16.72
C ARG A 193 -18.96 -30.43 16.76
N SER A 194 -20.07 -31.15 16.68
CA SER A 194 -21.41 -30.57 16.63
C SER A 194 -21.70 -29.80 17.92
N TRP A 195 -21.43 -30.41 19.07
CA TRP A 195 -21.57 -29.76 20.37
C TRP A 195 -20.66 -28.54 20.48
N LEU A 196 -19.37 -28.67 20.12
CA LEU A 196 -18.40 -27.57 20.24
C LEU A 196 -18.80 -26.34 19.43
N LEU A 197 -19.26 -26.53 18.19
CA LEU A 197 -19.68 -25.44 17.31
C LEU A 197 -20.97 -24.79 17.81
N MET A 198 -21.94 -25.59 18.27
CA MET A 198 -23.19 -25.10 18.86
C MET A 198 -22.94 -24.33 20.16
N PHE A 199 -22.07 -24.81 21.04
CA PHE A 199 -21.70 -24.13 22.27
C PHE A 199 -20.98 -22.82 21.97
N ASN A 200 -19.95 -22.86 21.12
CA ASN A 200 -19.19 -21.66 20.78
C ASN A 200 -20.04 -20.57 20.15
N SER A 201 -20.99 -20.91 19.27
CA SER A 201 -21.86 -19.90 18.62
C SER A 201 -22.71 -19.12 19.63
N ARG A 202 -23.14 -19.76 20.72
CA ARG A 202 -23.89 -19.13 21.83
C ARG A 202 -23.01 -18.25 22.72
N HIS A 203 -21.70 -18.50 22.74
CA HIS A 203 -20.73 -17.80 23.59
C HIS A 203 -19.74 -16.92 22.81
N VAL A 204 -19.95 -16.70 21.51
CA VAL A 204 -19.23 -15.64 20.79
C VAL A 204 -19.69 -14.32 21.37
N SER A 205 -18.79 -13.61 22.05
CA SER A 205 -19.06 -12.24 22.48
C SER A 205 -19.52 -11.44 21.27
N GLN A 206 -20.71 -10.85 21.34
CA GLN A 206 -21.19 -9.91 20.33
C GLN A 206 -20.08 -8.89 20.07
N SER A 207 -19.69 -8.74 18.81
CA SER A 207 -18.68 -7.76 18.42
C SER A 207 -19.10 -6.42 19.01
N LYS A 208 -18.31 -5.84 19.92
CA LYS A 208 -18.58 -4.49 20.45
C LYS A 208 -18.75 -3.61 19.22
N VAL A 209 -19.98 -3.12 19.00
CA VAL A 209 -20.30 -2.20 17.91
C VAL A 209 -19.21 -1.14 17.90
N ARG A 210 -18.47 -1.01 16.78
CA ARG A 210 -17.33 -0.09 16.68
C ARG A 210 -17.83 1.30 17.03
N LYS A 211 -17.55 1.77 18.26
CA LYS A 211 -18.03 3.07 18.77
C LYS A 211 -17.42 4.29 18.07
N ASN A 212 -16.57 4.12 17.06
CA ASN A 212 -15.76 5.22 16.54
C ASN A 212 -16.20 5.64 15.14
N LYS A 213 -17.42 6.18 15.01
CA LYS A 213 -17.70 7.11 13.91
C LYS A 213 -17.04 8.43 14.29
N VAL A 214 -15.80 8.63 13.83
CA VAL A 214 -15.05 9.86 14.09
C VAL A 214 -15.83 11.04 13.50
N ASN A 215 -16.20 12.00 14.34
CA ASN A 215 -16.80 13.25 13.87
C ASN A 215 -15.70 14.12 13.25
N TRP A 216 -15.57 14.04 11.93
CA TRP A 216 -14.53 14.74 11.17
C TRP A 216 -14.64 16.26 11.28
N ARG A 217 -15.84 16.82 11.32
CA ARG A 217 -16.05 18.28 11.45
C ARG A 217 -15.52 18.81 12.78
N MET A 218 -15.90 18.16 13.89
CA MET A 218 -15.39 18.55 15.22
C MET A 218 -13.89 18.36 15.32
N ARG A 219 -13.37 17.28 14.74
CA ARG A 219 -11.93 17.02 14.72
C ARG A 219 -11.17 18.08 13.93
N ASP A 220 -11.67 18.47 12.75
CA ASP A 220 -11.06 19.49 11.89
C ASP A 220 -11.03 20.86 12.56
N PHE A 221 -12.12 21.25 13.23
CA PHE A 221 -12.16 22.46 14.04
C PHE A 221 -11.11 22.47 15.15
N LEU A 222 -11.01 21.38 15.93
CA LEU A 222 -10.04 21.28 17.02
C LEU A 222 -8.60 21.31 16.50
N ILE A 223 -8.30 20.60 15.41
CA ILE A 223 -6.97 20.61 14.79
C ILE A 223 -6.62 22.01 14.31
N THR A 224 -7.55 22.69 13.63
CA THR A 224 -7.35 24.05 13.12
C THR A 224 -7.08 25.02 14.27
N LYS A 225 -7.80 24.89 15.40
CA LYS A 225 -7.55 25.69 16.61
C LYS A 225 -6.14 25.48 17.17
N GLU A 226 -5.67 24.23 17.24
CA GLU A 226 -4.30 23.95 17.68
C GLU A 226 -3.25 24.49 16.69
N LEU A 227 -3.51 24.42 15.39
CA LEU A 227 -2.63 25.00 14.36
C LEU A 227 -2.49 26.52 14.51
N PHE A 228 -3.58 27.25 14.78
CA PHE A 228 -3.51 28.68 15.08
C PHE A 228 -2.72 28.98 16.35
N LYS A 229 -2.86 28.17 17.41
CA LYS A 229 -2.04 28.34 18.62
C LYS A 229 -0.55 28.17 18.33
N VAL A 230 -0.18 27.20 17.49
CA VAL A 230 1.19 27.00 17.04
C VAL A 230 1.68 28.23 16.27
N LEU A 231 0.89 28.72 15.31
CA LEU A 231 1.22 29.89 14.50
C LEU A 231 1.51 31.13 15.36
N TYR A 232 0.61 31.46 16.29
CA TYR A 232 0.79 32.63 17.14
C TYR A 232 2.02 32.53 18.03
N ARG A 233 2.29 31.35 18.60
CA ARG A 233 3.51 31.13 19.40
C ARG A 233 4.79 31.24 18.58
N SER A 234 4.76 30.87 17.30
CA SER A 234 5.93 30.93 16.42
C SER A 234 6.18 32.31 15.81
N ASN A 235 5.21 33.23 15.88
CA ASN A 235 5.35 34.53 15.25
C ASN A 235 6.27 35.50 16.03
N ASP A 236 6.52 35.21 17.31
CA ASP A 236 7.30 36.07 18.20
C ASP A 236 8.81 35.89 18.05
N ASP A 237 9.28 34.84 17.36
CA ASP A 237 10.71 34.56 17.19
C ASP A 237 11.09 34.32 15.72
N LEU A 238 11.83 35.27 15.17
CA LEU A 238 12.33 35.24 13.80
C LEU A 238 13.39 34.16 13.56
N ALA A 239 13.95 33.55 14.61
CA ALA A 239 14.94 32.47 14.52
C ALA A 239 14.32 31.08 14.32
N TYR A 240 12.98 30.94 14.39
CA TYR A 240 12.34 29.63 14.26
C TYR A 240 12.64 28.96 12.91
N PRO A 241 12.69 27.61 12.88
CA PRO A 241 12.78 26.86 11.63
C PRO A 241 11.65 27.22 10.67
N ARG A 242 11.82 26.90 9.38
CA ARG A 242 10.81 27.14 8.36
C ARG A 242 9.47 26.54 8.76
N MET A 243 8.43 27.37 8.75
CA MET A 243 7.05 26.97 9.09
C MET A 243 6.37 26.23 7.93
N SER A 244 6.96 25.09 7.52
CA SER A 244 6.44 24.24 6.46
C SER A 244 5.21 23.43 6.91
N LYS A 245 4.46 22.85 5.95
CA LYS A 245 3.36 21.90 6.24
C LYS A 245 3.78 20.82 7.23
N ARG A 246 4.94 20.22 7.00
CA ARG A 246 5.51 19.16 7.84
C ARG A 246 5.87 19.68 9.22
N TRP A 247 6.42 20.90 9.31
CA TRP A 247 6.75 21.52 10.58
C TRP A 247 5.50 21.72 11.44
N PHE A 248 4.42 22.32 10.90
CA PHE A 248 3.15 22.48 11.62
C PHE A 248 2.56 21.14 12.08
N LEU A 249 2.54 20.14 11.20
CA LEU A 249 2.00 18.82 11.53
C LEU A 249 2.80 18.11 12.63
N ASN A 250 4.12 18.29 12.67
CA ASN A 250 4.98 17.72 13.71
C ASN A 250 4.75 18.36 15.09
N GLN A 251 4.17 19.56 15.17
CA GLN A 251 3.78 20.18 16.45
C GLN A 251 2.53 19.54 17.06
N LEU A 252 1.81 18.69 16.32
CA LEU A 252 0.58 18.04 16.76
C LEU A 252 0.86 16.60 17.21
N SER A 253 0.20 16.15 18.28
CA SER A 253 0.36 14.80 18.86
C SER A 253 0.07 13.64 17.88
N LYS A 254 -0.69 13.89 16.81
CA LYS A 254 -1.06 12.89 15.79
C LYS A 254 -0.79 13.39 14.36
N GLY A 255 0.28 14.15 14.15
CA GLY A 255 0.64 14.76 12.86
C GLY A 255 0.55 13.81 11.66
N ASN A 256 1.13 12.61 11.76
CA ASN A 256 1.10 11.62 10.67
C ASN A 256 -0.31 11.14 10.31
N THR A 257 -1.17 10.91 11.31
CA THR A 257 -2.56 10.51 11.07
C THR A 257 -3.36 11.65 10.47
N ILE A 258 -3.10 12.88 10.90
CA ILE A 258 -3.74 14.08 10.35
C ILE A 258 -3.32 14.26 8.89
N SER A 259 -2.03 14.18 8.59
CA SER A 259 -1.47 14.27 7.23
C SER A 259 -2.16 13.31 6.26
N LYS A 260 -2.32 12.04 6.65
CA LYS A 260 -2.96 11.01 5.80
C LYS A 260 -4.45 11.26 5.56
N ASN A 261 -5.12 11.95 6.49
CA ASN A 261 -6.55 12.22 6.43
C ASN A 261 -6.88 13.68 6.12
N LEU A 262 -5.93 14.47 5.59
CA LEU A 262 -6.14 15.89 5.28
C LEU A 262 -7.30 16.13 4.32
N HIS A 263 -7.60 15.18 3.42
CA HIS A 263 -8.75 15.24 2.52
C HIS A 263 -10.10 15.31 3.26
N GLN A 264 -10.17 14.87 4.52
CA GLN A 264 -11.38 14.94 5.37
C GLN A 264 -11.37 16.15 6.31
N LEU A 265 -10.34 17.01 6.22
CA LEU A 265 -10.07 18.12 7.13
C LEU A 265 -9.92 19.44 6.34
N PRO A 266 -10.98 19.96 5.72
CA PRO A 266 -10.92 21.12 4.84
C PRO A 266 -10.39 22.40 5.52
N LEU A 267 -10.75 22.66 6.79
CA LEU A 267 -10.27 23.84 7.52
C LEU A 267 -8.77 23.74 7.79
N SER A 268 -8.32 22.59 8.28
CA SER A 268 -6.90 22.33 8.54
C SER A 268 -6.09 22.36 7.24
N SER A 269 -6.66 21.84 6.14
CA SER A 269 -6.03 21.89 4.82
C SER A 269 -5.88 23.34 4.33
N LYS A 270 -6.93 24.16 4.46
CA LYS A 270 -6.91 25.58 4.09
C LYS A 270 -5.92 26.38 4.93
N PHE A 271 -5.85 26.10 6.24
CA PHE A 271 -4.83 26.69 7.11
C PHE A 271 -3.42 26.37 6.56
N LEU A 272 -3.14 25.10 6.28
CA LEU A 272 -1.84 24.65 5.79
C LEU A 272 -1.51 25.12 4.37
N SER A 273 -2.47 25.62 3.59
CA SER A 273 -2.16 26.26 2.30
C SER A 273 -1.83 27.75 2.46
N ILE A 274 -2.42 28.41 3.45
CA ILE A 274 -2.31 29.87 3.63
C ILE A 274 -1.09 30.23 4.48
N TYR A 275 -0.89 29.54 5.61
CA TYR A 275 0.08 29.94 6.63
C TYR A 275 1.42 29.22 6.54
N THR A 276 1.61 28.36 5.54
CA THR A 276 2.89 27.67 5.38
C THR A 276 3.87 28.53 4.64
N GLU A 277 5.04 28.67 5.23
CA GLU A 277 6.13 29.45 4.68
C GLU A 277 6.74 28.72 3.48
N ASP A 278 6.82 29.41 2.35
CA ASP A 278 7.54 28.94 1.18
C ASP A 278 9.06 29.13 1.37
N THR A 279 9.86 28.68 0.41
CA THR A 279 11.32 28.75 0.55
C THR A 279 11.81 30.19 0.51
N ILE A 280 11.21 31.04 -0.32
CA ILE A 280 11.62 32.43 -0.53
C ILE A 280 11.34 33.24 0.73
N SER A 281 10.10 33.21 1.25
CA SER A 281 9.73 33.94 2.48
C SER A 281 10.59 33.52 3.67
N TYR A 282 10.93 32.24 3.79
CA TYR A 282 11.83 31.75 4.84
C TYR A 282 13.25 32.31 4.72
N GLN A 283 13.79 32.41 3.50
CA GLN A 283 15.11 33.00 3.29
C GLN A 283 15.10 34.49 3.59
N ILE A 284 14.07 35.20 3.15
CA ILE A 284 13.87 36.63 3.46
C ILE A 284 13.81 36.83 4.98
N ARG A 285 12.99 36.04 5.71
CA ARG A 285 12.90 36.12 7.17
C ARG A 285 14.26 35.91 7.86
N ARG A 286 15.06 34.94 7.39
CA ARG A 286 16.41 34.70 7.93
C ARG A 286 17.38 35.85 7.62
N ILE A 287 17.26 36.48 6.46
CA ILE A 287 18.02 37.68 6.11
C ILE A 287 17.63 38.83 7.05
N THR A 288 16.32 39.07 7.24
CA THR A 288 15.80 40.08 8.16
C THR A 288 16.28 39.83 9.59
N TYR A 289 16.20 38.59 10.08
CA TYR A 289 16.74 38.20 11.39
C TYR A 289 18.23 38.50 11.51
N ALA A 290 19.03 38.18 10.49
CA ALA A 290 20.45 38.46 10.48
C ALA A 290 20.76 39.96 10.53
N MET A 291 19.96 40.79 9.86
CA MET A 291 20.09 42.25 9.90
C MET A 291 19.79 42.81 11.29
N VAL A 292 18.68 42.40 11.90
CA VAL A 292 18.29 42.82 13.26
C VAL A 292 19.36 42.42 14.26
N ARG A 293 19.85 41.18 14.18
CA ARG A 293 20.90 40.66 15.06
C ARG A 293 22.25 41.37 14.89
N LEU A 294 22.54 41.88 13.70
CA LEU A 294 23.74 42.67 13.43
C LEU A 294 23.60 44.15 13.83
N GLY A 295 22.40 44.59 14.20
CA GLY A 295 22.13 45.98 14.55
C GLY A 295 22.23 46.93 13.35
N TYR A 296 22.00 46.44 12.13
CA TYR A 296 22.01 47.33 10.95
C TYR A 296 20.80 48.26 10.97
N THR A 297 21.07 49.55 10.76
CA THR A 297 20.06 50.59 10.57
C THR A 297 19.80 50.81 9.07
N GLU A 298 18.72 51.53 8.75
CA GLU A 298 18.32 51.81 7.36
C GLU A 298 19.45 52.50 6.58
N SER A 299 20.11 53.50 7.17
CA SER A 299 21.08 54.37 6.49
C SER A 299 22.55 53.94 6.54
N GLY A 300 22.87 52.77 7.12
CA GLY A 300 24.25 52.28 7.25
C GLY A 300 24.69 51.35 6.10
N PRO A 301 25.99 51.30 5.76
CA PRO A 301 26.52 50.30 4.83
C PRO A 301 26.40 48.90 5.45
N LYS A 302 25.94 47.92 4.65
CA LYS A 302 25.62 46.58 5.13
C LYS A 302 26.53 45.54 4.46
N ASP A 303 27.25 44.77 5.27
CA ASP A 303 28.12 43.72 4.77
C ASP A 303 27.33 42.49 4.33
N ARG A 304 27.14 42.34 3.02
CA ARG A 304 26.43 41.22 2.40
C ARG A 304 26.90 39.85 2.89
N TRP A 305 28.22 39.63 2.93
CA TRP A 305 28.80 38.35 3.34
C TRP A 305 28.49 38.02 4.80
N ARG A 306 28.43 39.04 5.67
CA ARG A 306 28.16 38.90 7.10
C ARG A 306 26.69 38.55 7.34
N ILE A 307 25.79 39.17 6.57
CA ILE A 307 24.35 38.85 6.57
C ILE A 307 24.14 37.40 6.14
N LEU A 308 24.71 36.98 5.00
CA LEU A 308 24.58 35.61 4.51
C LEU A 308 25.10 34.58 5.51
N ARG A 309 26.24 34.86 6.17
CA ARG A 309 26.82 33.96 7.18
C ARG A 309 25.89 33.77 8.37
N ILE A 310 25.34 34.85 8.93
CA ILE A 310 24.41 34.76 10.10
C ILE A 310 23.06 34.20 9.68
N ALA A 311 22.57 34.57 8.51
CA ALA A 311 21.37 34.00 7.93
C ALA A 311 21.57 32.52 7.59
N GLY A 312 22.80 31.98 7.58
CA GLY A 312 23.12 30.59 7.22
C GLY A 312 22.72 30.25 5.77
N LEU A 313 22.95 31.19 4.86
CA LEU A 313 22.69 31.07 3.42
C LEU A 313 24.02 31.13 2.66
N SER A 314 24.11 30.35 1.58
CA SER A 314 25.24 30.40 0.64
C SER A 314 24.78 30.94 -0.71
N LYS A 315 25.73 31.30 -1.59
CA LYS A 315 25.40 31.81 -2.93
C LYS A 315 24.63 30.79 -3.78
N GLU A 316 24.83 29.49 -3.53
CA GLU A 316 24.22 28.40 -4.29
C GLU A 316 22.82 28.02 -3.76
N ARG A 317 22.50 28.38 -2.51
CA ARG A 317 21.26 27.98 -1.83
C ARG A 317 20.22 29.09 -1.73
N ILE A 318 20.62 30.34 -1.96
CA ILE A 318 19.72 31.49 -1.97
C ILE A 318 18.91 31.50 -3.27
N THR A 319 17.62 31.76 -3.13
CA THR A 319 16.68 31.95 -4.26
C THR A 319 16.90 33.30 -4.91
N ASP A 320 16.59 33.43 -6.20
CA ASP A 320 16.80 34.67 -6.95
C ASP A 320 16.03 35.85 -6.35
N GLU A 321 14.81 35.61 -5.85
CA GLU A 321 13.98 36.62 -5.21
C GLU A 321 14.57 37.07 -3.86
N ALA A 322 15.05 36.14 -3.03
CA ALA A 322 15.72 36.47 -1.78
C ALA A 322 17.07 37.17 -2.04
N LEU A 323 17.74 36.84 -3.15
CA LEU A 323 18.97 37.50 -3.58
C LEU A 323 18.71 38.94 -4.01
N ARG A 324 17.65 39.18 -4.78
CA ARG A 324 17.20 40.53 -5.16
C ARG A 324 16.86 41.36 -3.93
N PHE A 325 16.11 40.79 -2.99
CA PHE A 325 15.81 41.43 -1.70
C PHE A 325 17.08 41.84 -0.95
N LEU A 326 18.06 40.93 -0.85
CA LEU A 326 19.34 41.22 -0.22
C LEU A 326 20.14 42.31 -0.95
N ASN A 327 20.09 42.34 -2.29
CA ASN A 327 20.76 43.37 -3.09
C ASN A 327 20.16 44.75 -2.78
N ILE A 328 18.84 44.89 -2.87
CA ILE A 328 18.13 46.15 -2.63
C ILE A 328 18.52 46.74 -1.28
N ILE A 329 18.52 45.90 -0.23
CA ILE A 329 18.84 46.33 1.13
C ILE A 329 20.31 46.77 1.31
N CYS A 330 21.23 46.13 0.59
CA CYS A 330 22.66 46.44 0.66
C CYS A 330 23.08 47.57 -0.31
N GLU A 331 22.30 47.84 -1.36
CA GLU A 331 22.63 48.79 -2.44
C GLU A 331 21.98 50.16 -2.29
N GLU A 332 21.23 50.46 -1.21
CA GLU A 332 20.86 51.83 -0.83
C GLU A 332 22.14 52.64 -0.49
N LYS A 333 22.89 53.01 -1.53
CA LYS A 333 23.84 54.10 -1.52
C LYS A 333 23.04 55.38 -1.45
N ILE A 334 23.23 56.10 -0.35
CA ILE A 334 22.82 57.48 -0.18
C ILE A 334 23.36 58.27 -1.40
N TYR A 335 22.49 58.65 -2.33
CA TYR A 335 22.77 59.80 -3.19
C TYR A 335 22.61 61.03 -2.29
N ALA A 336 23.68 61.39 -1.60
CA ALA A 336 23.79 62.67 -0.91
C ALA A 336 23.97 63.72 -2.01
N TYR A 337 22.97 64.60 -2.17
CA TYR A 337 23.13 65.90 -2.82
C TYR A 337 23.63 66.92 -1.81
#